data_AF-A0A9W6ZTP7-F1
#
_entry.id   AF-A0A9W6ZTP7-F1
#
_cell.length_a   1.000
_cell.length_b   1.000
_cell.length_c   1.000
_cell.angle_alpha   90.00
_cell.angle_beta   90.00
_cell.angle_gamma   90.00
#
_symmetry.space_group_name_H-M   'P 1'
#
loop_
_entity.id
_entity.type
_entity.pdbx_description
1 polymer ?
#
loop_
_entity_poly.entity_id
_entity_poly.type
_entity_poly.pdbx_seq_one_letter_code
_entity_poly.pdbx_strand_id
1 'polypeptide(L)'
;MIGNALALIASFTDSDQSFIDLLRGVMATTNILYFILFMCKYNRELEKALDREAEWSAGVKVNSNLGAELKDAVDPWISATNDEGKLYYINRETNETTWEKP
;
A
#
# COMPACT_ATOMS: atom_id res chain seq x y z
N MET A 1 14.21 27.84 -59.46
CA MET A 1 13.48 26.57 -59.65
C MET A 1 13.25 25.76 -58.38
N ILE A 2 13.96 25.99 -57.27
CA ILE A 2 13.82 25.21 -56.02
C ILE A 2 12.57 25.61 -55.19
N GLY A 3 12.10 26.86 -55.28
CA GLY A 3 10.95 27.34 -54.50
C GLY A 3 9.60 26.67 -54.81
N ASN A 4 9.37 26.26 -56.07
CA ASN A 4 8.12 25.59 -56.45
C ASN A 4 8.03 24.15 -55.92
N ALA A 5 9.17 23.46 -55.78
CA ALA A 5 9.19 22.11 -55.24
C ALA A 5 8.82 22.09 -53.74
N LEU A 6 9.30 23.08 -52.98
CA LEU A 6 8.96 23.22 -51.55
C LEU A 6 7.49 23.55 -51.30
N ALA A 7 6.88 24.40 -52.14
CA ALA A 7 5.46 24.72 -52.05
C ALA A 7 4.55 23.53 -52.40
N LEU A 8 4.98 22.68 -53.35
CA LEU A 8 4.23 21.49 -53.75
C LEU A 8 4.29 20.40 -52.69
N ILE A 9 5.44 20.22 -52.03
CA ILE A 9 5.59 19.32 -50.88
C ILE A 9 4.77 19.81 -49.68
N ALA A 10 4.79 21.12 -49.39
CA ALA A 10 3.98 21.72 -48.34
C ALA A 10 2.47 21.56 -48.57
N SER A 11 2.02 21.67 -49.83
CA SER A 11 0.60 21.43 -50.20
C SER A 11 0.17 19.97 -50.05
N PHE A 12 1.13 19.03 -50.13
CA PHE A 12 0.87 17.59 -49.95
C PHE A 12 0.76 17.23 -48.47
N THR A 13 1.56 17.88 -47.61
CA THR A 13 1.54 17.66 -46.16
C THR A 13 0.28 18.17 -45.45
N ASP A 14 -0.42 19.18 -45.98
CA ASP A 14 -1.69 19.66 -45.40
C ASP A 14 -2.84 18.67 -45.59
N SER A 15 -2.86 17.95 -46.73
CA SER A 15 -3.88 16.92 -47.01
C SER A 15 -3.79 15.75 -46.02
N ASP A 16 -2.56 15.37 -45.64
CA ASP A 16 -2.29 14.25 -44.75
C ASP A 16 -2.43 14.60 -43.27
N GLN A 17 -2.46 15.89 -42.92
CA GLN A 17 -2.57 16.33 -41.53
C GLN A 17 -3.92 15.93 -40.91
N SER A 18 -5.00 15.99 -41.70
CA SER A 18 -6.34 15.54 -41.26
C SER A 18 -6.38 14.04 -40.92
N PHE A 19 -5.67 13.22 -41.70
CA PHE A 19 -5.53 11.78 -41.46
C PHE A 19 -4.67 11.50 -40.23
N ILE A 20 -3.56 12.23 -40.07
CA ILE A 20 -2.70 12.11 -38.89
C ILE A 20 -3.45 12.52 -37.61
N ASP A 21 -4.28 13.56 -37.65
CA ASP A 21 -5.07 13.98 -36.49
C ASP A 21 -6.18 12.99 -36.14
N LEU A 22 -6.79 12.35 -37.16
CA LEU A 22 -7.74 11.25 -36.96
C LEU A 22 -7.04 10.03 -36.34
N LEU A 23 -5.85 9.65 -36.80
CA LEU A 23 -5.07 8.57 -36.21
C LEU A 23 -4.64 8.87 -34.77
N ARG A 24 -4.23 10.11 -34.47
CA ARG A 24 -3.94 10.56 -33.10
C ARG A 24 -5.17 10.45 -32.20
N GLY A 25 -6.34 10.85 -32.70
CA GLY A 25 -7.62 10.70 -31.99
C GLY A 25 -8.00 9.25 -31.71
N VAL A 26 -7.84 8.36 -32.70
CA VAL A 26 -8.10 6.92 -32.55
C VAL A 26 -7.13 6.25 -31.56
N MET A 27 -5.86 6.62 -31.59
CA MET A 27 -4.87 6.12 -30.64
C MET A 27 -5.11 6.66 -29.22
N ALA A 28 -5.49 7.94 -29.08
CA ALA A 28 -5.81 8.54 -27.79
C ALA A 28 -7.06 7.89 -27.16
N THR A 29 -8.11 7.67 -27.93
CA THR A 29 -9.34 7.00 -27.46
C THR A 29 -9.07 5.54 -27.07
N THR A 30 -8.24 4.85 -27.84
CA THR A 30 -7.81 3.48 -27.51
C THR A 30 -7.00 3.44 -26.22
N ASN A 31 -6.05 4.36 -26.02
CA ASN A 31 -5.27 4.47 -24.78
C ASN A 31 -6.13 4.82 -23.57
N ILE A 32 -7.09 5.74 -23.72
CA ILE A 32 -8.05 6.09 -22.67
C ILE A 32 -8.92 4.88 -22.33
N LEU A 33 -9.39 4.12 -23.32
CA LEU A 33 -10.17 2.92 -23.09
C LEU A 33 -9.36 1.83 -22.37
N TYR A 34 -8.10 1.61 -22.77
CA TYR A 34 -7.20 0.71 -22.05
C TYR A 34 -6.95 1.18 -20.62
N PHE A 35 -6.79 2.48 -20.39
CA PHE A 35 -6.63 3.06 -19.06
C PHE A 35 -7.87 2.86 -18.19
N ILE A 36 -9.07 3.11 -18.73
CA ILE A 36 -10.33 2.88 -18.02
C ILE A 36 -10.49 1.39 -17.69
N LEU A 37 -10.24 0.49 -18.65
CA LEU A 37 -10.33 -0.95 -18.41
C LEU A 37 -9.30 -1.44 -17.37
N PHE A 38 -8.08 -0.90 -17.43
CA PHE A 38 -7.03 -1.16 -16.44
C PHE A 38 -7.45 -0.67 -15.05
N MET A 39 -7.97 0.56 -14.95
CA MET A 39 -8.46 1.13 -13.69
C MET A 39 -9.68 0.39 -13.16
N CYS A 40 -10.61 -0.06 -14.01
CA CYS A 40 -11.75 -0.88 -13.61
C CYS A 40 -11.32 -2.25 -13.09
N LYS A 41 -10.34 -2.89 -13.76
CA LYS A 41 -9.77 -4.16 -13.31
C LYS A 41 -9.03 -3.98 -11.99
N TYR A 42 -8.23 -2.93 -11.87
CA TYR A 42 -7.50 -2.60 -10.64
C TYR A 42 -8.46 -2.30 -9.48
N ASN A 43 -9.51 -1.51 -9.71
CA ASN A 43 -10.51 -1.17 -8.70
C ASN A 43 -11.27 -2.40 -8.19
N ARG A 44 -11.61 -3.34 -9.09
CA ARG A 44 -12.24 -4.62 -8.70
C ARG A 44 -11.34 -5.47 -7.80
N GLU A 45 -10.04 -5.50 -8.06
CA GLU A 45 -9.11 -6.27 -7.23
C GLU A 45 -8.87 -5.58 -5.87
N LEU A 46 -8.95 -4.25 -5.81
CA LEU A 46 -8.93 -3.50 -4.54
C LEU A 46 -10.17 -3.77 -3.69
N GLU A 47 -11.36 -3.82 -4.29
CA GLU A 47 -12.59 -4.17 -3.58
C GLU A 47 -12.48 -5.56 -2.92
N LYS A 48 -11.95 -6.56 -3.66
CA LYS A 48 -11.68 -7.90 -3.10
C LYS A 48 -10.59 -7.92 -2.02
N ALA A 49 -9.66 -6.97 -2.04
CA ALA A 49 -8.63 -6.87 -1.00
C ALA A 49 -9.22 -6.27 0.28
N LEU A 50 -10.09 -5.25 0.13
CA LEU A 50 -10.79 -4.61 1.22
C LEU A 50 -11.74 -5.57 1.96
N ASP A 51 -12.47 -6.41 1.23
CA ASP A 51 -13.34 -7.43 1.83
C ASP A 51 -12.54 -8.48 2.63
N ARG A 52 -11.34 -8.83 2.16
CA ARG A 52 -10.44 -9.76 2.88
C ARG A 52 -9.84 -9.15 4.16
N GLU A 53 -9.60 -7.85 4.19
CA GLU A 53 -9.19 -7.14 5.42
C GLU A 53 -10.33 -7.05 6.45
N ALA A 54 -11.57 -6.91 5.98
CA ALA A 54 -12.75 -6.97 6.84
C ALA A 54 -12.89 -8.33 7.53
N GLU A 55 -12.59 -9.42 6.84
CA GLU A 55 -12.59 -10.78 7.39
C GLU A 55 -11.42 -11.03 8.37
N TRP A 56 -10.21 -10.53 8.08
CA TRP A 56 -9.06 -10.62 8.99
C TRP A 56 -9.34 -9.97 10.34
N SER A 57 -10.03 -8.82 10.32
CA SER A 57 -10.39 -8.08 11.54
C SER A 57 -11.41 -8.81 12.42
N ALA A 58 -12.25 -9.67 11.85
CA ALA A 58 -13.23 -10.46 12.59
C ALA A 58 -12.65 -11.75 13.21
N GLY A 59 -11.56 -12.27 12.65
CA GLY A 59 -10.91 -13.52 13.08
C GLY A 59 -9.87 -13.36 14.19
N VAL A 60 -9.36 -12.15 14.42
CA VAL A 60 -8.39 -11.89 15.50
C VAL A 60 -9.13 -11.86 16.84
N LYS A 61 -9.15 -13.00 17.52
CA LYS A 61 -9.46 -13.07 18.95
C LYS A 61 -8.30 -12.40 19.70
N VAL A 62 -8.35 -11.08 19.84
CA VAL A 62 -7.42 -10.35 20.71
C VAL A 62 -7.65 -10.88 22.12
N ASN A 63 -6.70 -11.68 22.62
CA ASN A 63 -6.67 -12.03 24.04
C ASN A 63 -6.58 -10.71 24.81
N SER A 64 -7.52 -10.47 25.73
CA SER A 64 -7.52 -9.27 26.58
C SER A 64 -6.22 -9.08 27.36
N ASN A 65 -5.43 -10.15 27.52
CA ASN A 65 -4.14 -10.15 28.21
C ASN A 65 -2.94 -9.95 27.26
N LEU A 66 -3.16 -9.82 25.94
CA LEU A 66 -2.07 -9.65 24.94
C LEU A 66 -1.21 -8.42 25.23
N GLY A 67 -1.81 -7.35 25.77
CA GLY A 67 -1.07 -6.14 26.16
C GLY A 67 -0.12 -6.36 27.33
N ALA A 68 -0.44 -7.26 28.26
CA ALA A 68 0.45 -7.65 29.36
C ALA A 68 1.56 -8.59 28.86
N GLU A 69 1.20 -9.59 28.05
CA GLU A 69 2.17 -10.55 27.48
C GLU A 69 3.20 -9.86 26.56
N LEU A 70 2.78 -8.89 25.74
CA LEU A 70 3.71 -8.12 24.90
C LEU A 70 4.61 -7.20 25.73
N LYS A 71 4.08 -6.61 26.80
CA LYS A 71 4.88 -5.77 27.71
C LYS A 71 5.97 -6.61 28.38
N ASP A 72 5.65 -7.82 28.82
CA ASP A 72 6.59 -8.75 29.43
C ASP A 72 7.54 -9.41 28.41
N ALA A 73 7.28 -9.28 27.11
CA ALA A 73 8.16 -9.75 26.03
C ALA A 73 9.17 -8.68 25.60
N VAL A 74 8.83 -7.40 25.73
CA VAL A 74 9.67 -6.26 25.31
C VAL A 74 10.45 -5.66 26.48
N ASP A 75 9.89 -5.65 27.69
CA ASP A 75 10.56 -5.18 28.90
C ASP A 75 11.47 -6.31 29.44
N PRO A 76 12.77 -6.06 29.69
CA PRO A 76 13.64 -7.05 30.33
C PRO A 76 13.20 -7.37 31.77
N TRP A 77 12.37 -6.51 32.39
CA TRP A 77 11.83 -6.70 33.72
C TRP A 77 10.46 -7.41 33.71
N ILE A 78 10.38 -8.56 34.35
CA ILE A 78 9.13 -9.29 34.61
C ILE A 78 8.62 -8.93 36.00
N SER A 79 7.32 -8.67 36.14
CA SER A 79 6.70 -8.61 37.46
C SER A 79 6.23 -10.00 37.93
N ALA A 80 6.63 -10.42 39.13
CA ALA A 80 6.20 -11.65 39.77
C ALA A 80 5.68 -11.37 41.19
N THR A 81 4.82 -12.23 41.72
CA THR A 81 4.28 -12.12 43.08
C THR A 81 4.91 -13.19 43.95
N ASN A 82 5.40 -12.82 45.13
CA ASN A 82 5.94 -13.78 46.09
C ASN A 82 4.82 -14.48 46.88
N ASP A 83 5.18 -15.49 47.68
CA ASP A 83 4.22 -16.24 48.52
C ASP A 83 3.51 -15.37 49.57
N GLU A 84 4.02 -14.17 49.85
CA GLU A 84 3.41 -13.17 50.75
C GLU A 84 2.44 -12.22 50.03
N GLY A 85 2.26 -12.36 48.71
CA GLY A 85 1.40 -11.48 47.91
C GLY A 85 2.03 -10.14 47.51
N LYS A 86 3.34 -9.96 47.69
CA LYS A 86 4.07 -8.75 47.29
C LYS A 86 4.60 -8.88 45.87
N LEU A 87 4.45 -7.81 45.09
CA LEU A 87 4.98 -7.71 43.74
C LEU A 87 6.49 -7.40 43.79
N TYR A 88 7.28 -8.11 43.00
CA TYR A 88 8.70 -7.85 42.78
C TYR A 88 9.02 -7.97 41.29
N TYR A 89 10.07 -7.29 40.85
CA TYR A 89 10.51 -7.27 39.45
C TYR A 89 11.81 -8.06 39.29
N ILE A 90 11.90 -8.88 38.25
CA ILE A 90 13.06 -9.70 37.92
C ILE A 90 13.58 -9.29 36.55
N ASN A 91 14.85 -8.93 36.45
CA ASN A 91 15.51 -8.69 35.17
C ASN A 91 15.97 -10.01 34.56
N ARG A 92 15.45 -10.37 33.38
CA ARG A 92 15.84 -11.61 32.66
C ARG A 92 17.27 -11.60 32.14
N GLU A 93 17.84 -10.41 31.92
CA GLU A 93 19.19 -10.25 31.36
C GLU A 93 20.27 -10.35 32.44
N THR A 94 20.04 -9.71 33.59
CA THR A 94 21.01 -9.64 34.69
C THR A 94 20.74 -10.60 35.84
N ASN A 95 19.58 -11.26 35.86
CA ASN A 95 19.07 -12.06 36.99
C ASN A 95 18.95 -11.26 38.31
N GLU A 96 18.85 -9.94 38.23
CA GLU A 96 18.65 -9.09 39.40
C GLU A 96 17.17 -9.00 39.77
N THR A 97 16.88 -8.91 41.07
CA THR A 97 15.53 -8.74 41.61
C THR A 97 15.42 -7.41 42.34
N THR A 98 14.38 -6.63 42.04
CA THR A 98 14.11 -5.33 42.68
C THR A 98 12.66 -5.25 43.16
N TRP A 99 12.43 -4.49 44.22
CA TRP A 99 11.09 -4.19 44.75
C TRP A 99 10.49 -2.92 44.14
N GLU A 100 11.32 -2.05 43.58
CA GLU A 100 10.93 -0.81 42.90
C GLU A 100 11.23 -0.92 41.40
N LYS A 101 10.27 -0.51 40.55
CA LYS A 101 10.50 -0.45 39.11
C LYS A 101 11.53 0.66 38.82
N PRO A 102 12.60 0.40 38.06
CA PRO A 102 13.52 1.46 37.63
C PRO A 102 12.83 2.50 36.73
#